data_AF-N8XHX5-F1
#
_entry.id   AF-N8XHX5-F1
#
_cell.length_a   1.000
_cell.length_b   1.000
_cell.length_c   1.000
_cell.angle_alpha   90.00
_cell.angle_beta   90.00
_cell.angle_gamma   90.00
#
_symmetry.space_group_name_H-M   'P 1'
#
loop_
_entity.id
_entity.type
_entity.pdbx_description
1 polymer ?
#
loop_
_entity_poly.entity_id
_entity_poly.type
_entity_poly.pdbx_seq_one_letter_code
_entity_poly.pdbx_strand_id
1 'polypeptide(L)'
;MDSQILSLYAKGMTTRDIVATFKEMYDADVSPTLISKVTDAVKEQVIEWQNRPLDALYPIVYMDCIVVKVRQDSTIINKAVYLALGVNTDGQKDLLGKFTKTTKHAKRHFWLNDVCTCHGLLPSHSA
;
A
#
# COMPACT_ATOMS: atom_id res chain seq x y z
N MET A 1 -11.88 -12.81 -15.38
CA MET A 1 -10.94 -11.95 -16.12
C MET A 1 -10.29 -10.94 -15.17
N ASP A 2 -11.07 -10.19 -14.38
CA ASP A 2 -10.54 -9.17 -13.46
C ASP A 2 -9.55 -9.69 -12.41
N SER A 3 -9.83 -10.85 -11.81
CA SER A 3 -8.91 -11.49 -10.85
C SER A 3 -7.55 -11.85 -11.46
N GLN A 4 -7.51 -12.20 -12.74
CA GLN A 4 -6.26 -12.49 -13.46
C GLN A 4 -5.49 -11.19 -13.75
N ILE A 5 -6.18 -10.13 -14.15
CA ILE A 5 -5.57 -8.79 -14.33
C ILE A 5 -4.94 -8.34 -13.01
N LEU A 6 -5.66 -8.47 -11.90
CA LEU A 6 -5.14 -8.13 -10.56
C LEU A 6 -3.95 -9.00 -10.16
N SER A 7 -3.98 -10.31 -10.44
CA SER A 7 -2.83 -11.18 -10.17
C SER A 7 -1.59 -10.79 -10.98
N LEU A 8 -1.74 -10.42 -12.25
CA LEU A 8 -0.61 -10.02 -13.09
C LEU A 8 -0.05 -8.66 -12.66
N TYR A 9 -0.93 -7.73 -12.30
CA TYR A 9 -0.53 -6.44 -11.73
C TYR A 9 0.20 -6.61 -10.38
N ALA A 10 -0.30 -7.50 -9.51
CA ALA A 10 0.35 -7.82 -8.23
C ALA A 10 1.74 -8.47 -8.39
N LYS A 11 1.98 -9.16 -9.51
CA LYS A 11 3.31 -9.69 -9.88
C LYS A 11 4.27 -8.62 -10.41
N GLY A 12 3.82 -7.37 -10.54
CA GLY A 12 4.66 -6.24 -10.97
C GLY A 12 4.75 -6.07 -12.48
N MET A 13 3.89 -6.71 -13.26
CA MET A 13 3.83 -6.49 -14.71
C MET A 13 3.31 -5.09 -15.02
N THR A 14 3.87 -4.44 -16.04
CA THR A 14 3.35 -3.14 -16.48
C THR A 14 1.99 -3.31 -17.15
N THR A 15 1.18 -2.25 -17.19
CA THR A 15 -0.13 -2.31 -17.86
C THR A 15 0.00 -2.70 -19.33
N ARG A 16 1.11 -2.36 -19.99
CA ARG A 16 1.38 -2.74 -21.39
C ARG A 16 1.70 -4.23 -21.53
N ASP A 17 2.50 -4.78 -20.62
CA ASP A 17 2.85 -6.22 -20.63
C ASP A 17 1.61 -7.08 -20.36
N ILE A 18 0.72 -6.61 -19.49
CA ILE A 18 -0.55 -7.27 -19.21
C ILE A 18 -1.42 -7.31 -20.47
N VAL A 19 -1.53 -6.20 -21.22
CA VAL A 19 -2.27 -6.19 -22.50
C VAL A 19 -1.67 -7.19 -23.50
N ALA A 20 -0.35 -7.20 -23.65
CA ALA A 20 0.33 -8.14 -24.54
C ALA A 20 0.06 -9.61 -24.14
N THR A 21 0.16 -9.91 -22.85
CA THR A 21 -0.11 -11.25 -22.29
C THR A 21 -1.56 -11.70 -22.55
N PHE A 22 -2.52 -10.79 -22.39
CA PHE A 22 -3.93 -11.08 -22.67
C PHE A 22 -4.18 -11.29 -24.17
N LYS A 23 -3.50 -10.53 -25.02
CA LYS A 23 -3.60 -10.69 -26.47
C LYS A 23 -3.01 -12.02 -26.94
N GLU A 24 -1.88 -12.46 -26.38
CA GLU A 24 -1.25 -13.73 -26.74
C GLU A 24 -2.01 -14.96 -26.23
N MET A 25 -2.49 -14.94 -24.98
CA MET A 25 -3.12 -16.13 -24.39
C MET A 25 -4.60 -16.27 -24.74
N TYR A 26 -5.31 -15.16 -24.87
CA TYR A 26 -6.78 -15.15 -24.98
C TYR A 26 -7.31 -14.48 -26.26
N ASP A 27 -6.42 -13.97 -27.13
CA ASP A 27 -6.74 -13.14 -28.30
C ASP A 27 -7.64 -11.92 -28.01
N ALA A 28 -7.76 -11.56 -26.72
CA ALA A 28 -8.63 -10.52 -26.23
C ALA A 28 -7.92 -9.17 -26.29
N ASP A 29 -8.57 -8.18 -26.91
CA ASP A 29 -8.05 -6.82 -26.96
C ASP A 29 -8.51 -6.03 -25.73
N VAL A 30 -7.58 -5.81 -24.80
CA VAL A 30 -7.85 -5.14 -23.53
C VAL A 30 -7.19 -3.78 -23.52
N SER A 31 -7.96 -2.72 -23.28
CA SER A 31 -7.36 -1.37 -23.19
C SER A 31 -6.59 -1.19 -21.87
N PRO A 32 -5.45 -0.46 -21.87
CA PRO A 32 -4.76 -0.08 -20.63
C PRO A 32 -5.65 0.66 -19.64
N THR A 33 -6.61 1.45 -20.14
CA THR A 33 -7.61 2.14 -19.34
C THR A 33 -8.52 1.18 -18.58
N LEU A 34 -8.90 0.04 -19.18
CA LEU A 34 -9.69 -0.98 -18.49
C LEU A 34 -8.90 -1.60 -17.34
N ILE A 35 -7.63 -1.93 -17.58
CA ILE A 35 -6.74 -2.46 -16.53
C ILE A 35 -6.63 -1.48 -15.36
N SER A 36 -6.43 -0.19 -15.65
CA SER A 36 -6.39 0.85 -14.62
C SER A 36 -7.69 0.93 -13.81
N LYS A 37 -8.87 0.86 -14.46
CA LYS A 37 -10.16 0.84 -13.78
C LYS A 37 -10.32 -0.38 -12.86
N VAL A 38 -9.91 -1.56 -13.33
CA VAL A 38 -9.95 -2.80 -12.53
C VAL A 38 -9.01 -2.70 -11.32
N THR A 39 -7.80 -2.15 -11.49
CA THR A 39 -6.89 -1.94 -10.35
C THR A 39 -7.40 -0.89 -9.37
N ASP A 40 -8.15 0.11 -9.85
CA ASP A 40 -8.74 1.15 -9.00
C ASP A 40 -9.86 0.60 -8.12
N ALA A 41 -10.58 -0.43 -8.56
CA ALA A 41 -11.65 -1.06 -7.77
C ALA A 41 -11.13 -1.70 -6.47
N VAL A 42 -9.85 -2.06 -6.39
CA VAL A 42 -9.25 -2.65 -5.17
C VAL A 42 -8.84 -1.58 -4.17
N LYS A 43 -8.82 -0.28 -4.55
CA LYS A 43 -8.43 0.80 -3.63
C LYS A 43 -9.32 0.87 -2.39
N GLU A 44 -10.62 0.61 -2.54
CA GLU A 44 -11.55 0.60 -1.41
C GLU A 44 -11.24 -0.54 -0.43
N GLN A 45 -10.95 -1.74 -0.95
CA GLN A 45 -10.53 -2.88 -0.12
C GLN A 45 -9.20 -2.62 0.60
N VAL A 46 -8.28 -1.86 -0.02
CA VAL A 46 -7.03 -1.43 0.63
C VAL A 46 -7.32 -0.48 1.79
N ILE A 47 -8.28 0.43 1.65
CA ILE A 47 -8.68 1.36 2.72
C ILE A 47 -9.34 0.58 3.88
N GLU A 48 -10.22 -0.36 3.56
CA GLU A 48 -10.85 -1.24 4.55
C GLU A 48 -9.79 -2.06 5.30
N TRP A 49 -8.83 -2.66 4.57
CA TRP A 49 -7.72 -3.39 5.16
C TRP A 49 -6.82 -2.49 6.04
N GLN A 50 -6.64 -1.22 5.68
CA GLN A 50 -5.88 -0.26 6.51
C GLN A 50 -6.60 0.13 7.81
N ASN A 51 -7.94 0.08 7.84
CA ASN A 51 -8.76 0.45 8.99
C ASN A 51 -9.23 -0.75 9.82
N ARG A 52 -8.81 -1.97 9.47
CA ARG A 52 -9.19 -3.17 10.20
C ARG A 52 -8.70 -3.09 11.66
N PRO A 53 -9.45 -3.65 12.62
CA PRO A 53 -8.98 -3.72 14.00
C PRO A 53 -7.73 -4.62 14.08
N LEU A 54 -6.72 -4.14 14.81
CA LEU A 54 -5.52 -4.90 15.13
C LEU A 54 -5.66 -5.60 16.48
N ASP A 55 -4.84 -6.62 16.72
CA ASP A 55 -4.80 -7.30 18.01
C ASP A 55 -4.28 -6.37 19.11
N ALA A 56 -4.71 -6.64 20.35
CA ALA A 56 -4.36 -5.81 21.50
C ALA A 56 -2.86 -5.82 21.84
N LEU A 57 -2.12 -6.85 21.41
CA LEU A 57 -0.71 -7.03 21.77
C LEU A 57 0.12 -7.63 20.62
N TYR A 58 1.17 -6.90 20.24
CA TYR A 58 2.24 -7.38 19.36
C TYR A 58 3.57 -7.32 20.11
N PRO A 59 4.09 -8.46 20.61
CA PRO A 59 5.34 -8.47 21.38
C PRO A 59 6.56 -7.89 20.64
N ILE A 60 6.60 -8.02 19.32
CA ILE A 60 7.68 -7.50 18.47
C ILE A 60 7.06 -6.72 17.32
N VAL A 61 7.58 -5.51 17.08
CA VAL A 61 7.21 -4.69 15.93
C VAL A 61 8.47 -4.31 15.15
N TYR A 62 8.51 -4.67 13.89
CA TYR A 62 9.50 -4.22 12.93
C TYR A 62 8.96 -3.00 12.19
N MET A 63 9.84 -2.01 12.00
CA MET A 63 9.56 -0.85 11.18
C MET A 63 10.59 -0.77 10.07
N ASP A 64 10.10 -0.71 8.84
CA ASP A 64 10.93 -0.53 7.66
C ASP A 64 10.53 0.76 6.93
N CYS A 65 11.50 1.33 6.20
CA CYS A 65 11.33 2.55 5.41
C CYS A 65 11.97 2.38 4.04
N ILE A 66 11.14 2.37 3.00
CA ILE A 66 11.57 2.29 1.61
C ILE A 66 11.39 3.66 0.95
N VAL A 67 12.44 4.22 0.37
CA VAL A 67 12.34 5.47 -0.38
C VAL A 67 12.08 5.16 -1.85
N VAL A 68 10.94 5.60 -2.36
CA VAL A 68 10.50 5.39 -3.74
C VAL A 68 10.42 6.74 -4.46
N LYS A 69 10.91 6.79 -5.70
CA LYS A 69 10.75 7.96 -6.58
C LYS A 69 9.36 7.94 -7.18
N VAL A 70 8.57 8.97 -6.92
CA VAL A 70 7.21 9.10 -7.43
C VAL A 70 7.11 10.40 -8.23
N ARG A 71 6.46 10.33 -9.39
CA ARG A 71 6.13 11.52 -10.17
C ARG A 71 4.87 12.15 -9.58
N GLN A 72 4.98 13.39 -9.11
CA GLN A 72 3.88 14.19 -8.60
C GLN A 72 3.98 15.61 -9.18
N ASP A 73 2.88 16.15 -9.68
CA ASP A 73 2.79 17.51 -10.22
C ASP A 73 3.92 17.81 -11.23
N SER A 74 4.15 16.86 -12.15
CA SER A 74 5.21 16.88 -13.17
C SER A 74 6.66 16.86 -12.66
N THR A 75 6.88 16.77 -11.35
CA THR A 75 8.21 16.65 -10.74
C THR A 75 8.44 15.25 -10.17
N ILE A 76 9.68 14.76 -10.21
CA ILE A 76 10.05 13.50 -9.56
C ILE A 76 10.48 13.82 -8.14
N ILE A 77 9.70 13.36 -7.18
CA ILE A 77 9.98 13.55 -5.75
C ILE A 77 10.27 12.21 -5.08
N ASN A 78 11.15 12.24 -4.09
CA ASN A 78 11.36 11.11 -3.21
C ASN A 78 10.21 11.06 -2.19
N LYS A 79 9.55 9.91 -2.09
CA LYS A 79 8.58 9.59 -1.05
C LYS A 79 9.12 8.44 -0.22
N ALA A 80 9.04 8.57 1.10
CA ALA A 80 9.32 7.50 2.03
C ALA A 80 8.02 6.74 2.30
N VAL A 81 8.06 5.42 2.09
CA VAL A 81 7.00 4.47 2.41
C VAL A 81 7.44 3.72 3.65
N TYR A 82 6.65 3.83 4.70
CA TYR A 82 6.90 3.20 5.99
C TYR A 82 5.98 2.00 6.15
N LEU A 83 6.56 0.89 6.58
CA LEU A 83 5.89 -0.37 6.79
C LEU A 83 6.04 -0.77 8.25
N ALA A 84 4.92 -1.02 8.93
CA ALA A 84 4.90 -1.55 10.29
C ALA A 84 4.47 -3.02 10.25
N LEU A 85 5.35 -3.92 10.68
CA LEU A 85 5.11 -5.36 10.72
C LEU A 85 5.16 -5.82 12.19
N GLY A 86 4.02 -6.28 12.70
CA GLY A 86 3.91 -6.85 14.04
C GLY A 86 4.08 -8.37 14.01
N VAL A 87 4.57 -8.93 15.10
CA VAL A 87 4.53 -10.38 15.34
C VAL A 87 3.56 -10.60 16.51
N ASN A 88 2.56 -11.46 16.30
CA ASN A 88 1.60 -11.87 17.33
C ASN A 88 2.26 -12.75 18.41
N THR A 89 1.54 -12.97 19.50
CA THR A 89 1.93 -13.94 20.55
C THR A 89 2.13 -15.35 20.01
N ASP A 90 1.44 -15.70 18.93
CA ASP A 90 1.55 -16.99 18.24
C ASP A 90 2.71 -17.05 17.25
N GLY A 91 3.52 -15.98 17.15
CA GLY A 91 4.66 -15.89 16.24
C GLY A 91 4.29 -15.58 14.78
N GLN A 92 3.01 -15.32 14.49
CA GLN A 92 2.55 -14.94 13.16
C GLN A 92 2.89 -13.47 12.86
N LYS A 93 3.42 -13.22 11.66
CA LYS A 93 3.75 -11.87 11.19
C LYS A 93 2.51 -11.26 10.55
N ASP A 94 2.11 -10.08 11.01
CA ASP A 94 1.02 -9.32 10.43
C ASP A 94 1.48 -7.90 10.06
N LEU A 95 1.01 -7.41 8.91
CA LEU A 95 1.30 -6.06 8.45
C LEU A 95 0.27 -5.11 9.06
N LEU A 96 0.72 -4.32 10.03
CA LEU A 96 -0.12 -3.41 10.82
C LEU A 96 -0.56 -2.19 10.03
N GLY A 97 0.29 -1.74 9.10
CA GLY A 97 -0.03 -0.57 8.29
C GLY A 97 1.09 -0.15 7.34
N LYS A 98 0.68 0.66 6.36
CA LYS A 98 1.56 1.30 5.38
C LYS A 98 1.27 2.79 5.35
N PHE A 99 2.31 3.60 5.50
CA PHE A 99 2.21 5.06 5.50
C PHE A 99 3.17 5.65 4.47
N THR A 100 2.67 6.55 3.61
CA THR A 100 3.50 7.20 2.57
C THR A 100 3.62 8.68 2.87
N LYS A 101 4.84 9.21 2.99
CA LYS A 101 5.09 10.65 3.16
C LYS A 101 6.21 11.17 2.28
N THR A 102 6.20 12.46 1.98
CA THR A 102 7.30 13.12 1.29
C THR A 102 8.49 13.25 2.23
N THR A 103 9.71 13.00 1.72
CA THR A 103 10.92 12.91 2.56
C THR A 103 11.23 14.20 3.34
N LYS A 104 10.67 15.35 2.92
CA LYS A 104 10.81 16.64 3.63
C LYS A 104 10.21 16.63 5.05
N HIS A 105 9.29 15.71 5.38
CA HIS A 105 8.60 15.63 6.68
C HIS A 105 8.97 14.40 7.52
N ALA A 106 10.00 13.64 7.11
CA ALA A 106 10.44 12.43 7.79
C ALA A 106 11.27 12.74 9.07
N LYS A 107 10.64 13.26 10.13
CA LYS A 107 11.26 13.39 11.45
C LYS A 107 10.96 12.19 12.36
N ARG A 108 11.95 11.78 13.15
CA ARG A 108 11.99 10.56 13.98
C ARG A 108 10.94 10.47 15.11
N HIS A 109 10.25 11.54 15.47
CA HIS A 109 9.25 11.56 16.56
C HIS A 109 7.81 11.27 16.10
N PHE A 110 7.61 10.99 14.82
CA PHE A 110 6.28 11.02 14.22
C PHE A 110 5.53 9.68 14.27
N TRP A 111 6.25 8.56 14.42
CA TRP A 111 5.75 7.19 14.35
C TRP A 111 4.68 6.84 15.38
N LEU A 112 4.74 7.43 16.58
CA LEU A 112 3.73 7.23 17.61
C LEU A 112 2.38 7.82 17.18
N ASN A 113 2.38 8.97 16.51
CA ASN A 113 1.14 9.68 16.23
C ASN A 113 0.30 8.96 15.17
N ASP A 114 0.85 8.58 14.01
CA ASP A 114 0.02 8.02 12.93
C ASP A 114 -0.47 6.58 13.22
N VAL A 115 0.33 5.74 13.88
CA VAL A 115 -0.12 4.41 14.31
C VAL A 115 -1.23 4.53 15.36
N CYS A 116 -1.07 5.45 16.32
CA CYS A 116 -2.10 5.72 17.33
C CYS A 116 -3.33 6.48 16.79
N THR A 117 -3.18 7.36 15.78
CA THR A 117 -4.30 8.16 15.24
C THR A 117 -5.21 7.30 14.35
N CYS A 118 -4.65 6.39 13.55
CA CYS A 118 -5.44 5.45 12.73
C CYS A 118 -6.17 4.38 13.58
N HIS A 119 -5.63 4.03 14.76
CA HIS A 119 -6.22 3.03 15.66
C HIS A 119 -6.86 3.63 16.93
N GLY A 120 -7.12 4.95 16.95
CA GLY A 120 -7.88 5.61 18.02
C GLY A 120 -7.20 5.72 19.39
N LEU A 121 -5.88 5.55 19.48
CA LEU A 121 -5.10 5.58 20.73
C LEU A 121 -4.60 6.99 21.13
N LEU A 122 -4.73 8.01 20.27
CA LEU A 122 -4.46 9.41 20.61
C LEU A 122 -5.53 10.33 20.01
N PRO A 123 -6.02 11.35 20.75
CA PRO A 123 -6.94 12.35 20.19
C PRO A 123 -6.24 13.13 19.08
N SER A 124 -6.95 13.34 17.97
CA SER A 124 -6.50 14.15 16.84
C SER A 124 -6.23 15.59 17.29
N HIS A 125 -4.97 15.91 17.59
CA HIS A 125 -4.57 17.30 17.70
C HIS A 125 -4.37 17.86 16.30
N SER A 126 -5.41 18.52 15.82
CA SER A 126 -5.35 19.54 14.79
C SER A 126 -4.40 20.66 15.24
N ALA A 127 -3.29 20.83 14.54
CA ALA A 127 -2.54 22.08 14.43
C ALA A 127 -1.69 22.05 13.14
#